data_AF-A0A1Q9EV56-F1
#
_entry.id   AF-A0A1Q9EV56-F1
#
_cell.length_a   1.000
_cell.length_b   1.000
_cell.length_c   1.000
_cell.angle_alpha   90.00
_cell.angle_beta   90.00
_cell.angle_gamma   90.00
#
_symmetry.space_group_name_H-M   'P 1'
#
loop_
_entity.id
_entity.type
_entity.pdbx_description
1 polymer ?
#
loop_
_entity_poly.entity_id
_entity_poly.type
_entity_poly.pdbx_seq_one_letter_code
_entity_poly.pdbx_strand_id
1 'polypeptide(L)'
;MPQDRCPAQRLKFKQSTAASNNVYHAASLVLTKVDMALSVHRPQRICIRFAGFAFVCLPVLCSLPNMAMVLDAQLQQAGLFKKVAESMKDLCKEVNFDCSEKGMQVQSMDSSHVALVSLMLRESAFAEFKCDRPVSLGMNVDSLTKILKMTGPSDTLKIRHRGDTDVVNFQCEGSDDRISEFDLKLFQIENEHMEIPEQHYKVVAKLPSSEFQKICRDLKEFGETLHLTGDKDGLKFVVSGDIGSGNVLLKPRETEKPEEKVSLTVHEPVTAAFALRYLVNFSKASPLCGSVTLGFAPDAPLLVQYDLETEEKGHMKFYLAPKIDE
;
A
#
# COMPACT_ATOMS: atom_id res chain seq x y z
N MET A 1 -39.80 72.42 20.51
CA MET A 1 -38.73 71.41 20.70
C MET A 1 -39.12 70.16 19.91
N PRO A 2 -38.14 69.48 19.29
CA PRO A 2 -38.22 68.85 17.97
C PRO A 2 -38.30 67.30 18.09
N GLN A 3 -38.51 66.47 17.06
CA GLN A 3 -37.63 66.00 15.96
C GLN A 3 -38.36 64.79 15.30
N ASP A 4 -38.16 64.34 14.06
CA ASP A 4 -37.33 64.77 12.94
C ASP A 4 -37.83 64.13 11.61
N ARG A 5 -37.31 64.66 10.51
CA ARG A 5 -37.70 64.50 9.10
C ARG A 5 -37.12 63.27 8.38
N CYS A 6 -37.77 62.94 7.25
CA CYS A 6 -37.30 62.34 5.98
C CYS A 6 -35.87 62.74 5.49
N PRO A 7 -35.32 62.28 4.33
CA PRO A 7 -35.70 61.22 3.36
C PRO A 7 -34.50 60.39 2.80
N ALA A 8 -34.78 59.56 1.79
CA ALA A 8 -33.83 58.76 0.99
C ALA A 8 -32.77 59.58 0.20
N GLN A 9 -31.56 59.01 0.08
CA GLN A 9 -30.60 59.30 -1.00
C GLN A 9 -29.78 58.06 -1.41
N ARG A 10 -29.56 57.96 -2.73
CA ARG A 10 -28.69 57.02 -3.47
C ARG A 10 -27.22 57.11 -3.04
N LEU A 11 -26.50 55.99 -3.11
CA LEU A 11 -25.04 55.98 -3.28
C LEU A 11 -24.60 54.97 -4.35
N LYS A 12 -23.81 55.51 -5.29
CA LYS A 12 -23.12 54.83 -6.41
C LYS A 12 -21.98 53.96 -5.87
N PHE A 13 -21.69 52.83 -6.53
CA PHE A 13 -20.34 52.25 -6.50
C PHE A 13 -19.85 51.90 -7.90
N LYS A 14 -18.56 52.22 -8.10
CA LYS A 14 -17.77 52.24 -9.33
C LYS A 14 -17.56 50.85 -9.94
N GLN A 15 -17.51 50.78 -11.27
CA GLN A 15 -16.80 49.73 -11.99
C GLN A 15 -15.29 49.89 -11.80
N SER A 16 -14.61 48.80 -11.46
CA SER A 16 -13.17 48.62 -11.67
C SER A 16 -12.93 47.16 -12.07
N THR A 17 -12.36 47.00 -13.25
CA THR A 17 -11.90 45.77 -13.90
C THR A 17 -10.79 45.07 -13.09
N ALA A 18 -10.94 43.76 -12.85
CA ALA A 18 -9.83 42.82 -12.74
C ALA A 18 -10.38 41.38 -12.93
N ALA A 19 -9.79 40.67 -13.87
CA ALA A 19 -10.11 39.30 -14.24
C ALA A 19 -9.67 38.30 -13.16
N SER A 20 -10.48 37.27 -12.90
CA SER A 20 -10.02 35.92 -12.53
C SER A 20 -11.21 34.96 -12.48
N ASN A 21 -11.07 33.84 -13.17
CA ASN A 21 -12.02 32.74 -13.31
C ASN A 21 -12.57 32.26 -11.95
N ASN A 22 -13.89 32.20 -11.81
CA ASN A 22 -14.53 31.37 -10.78
C ASN A 22 -15.96 30.99 -11.21
N VAL A 23 -16.09 29.79 -11.78
CA VAL A 23 -17.36 29.14 -12.13
C VAL A 23 -17.87 28.37 -10.91
N TYR A 24 -18.14 29.06 -9.81
CA TYR A 24 -18.78 28.48 -8.62
C TYR A 24 -19.61 29.56 -7.91
N HIS A 25 -20.63 30.12 -8.57
CA HIS A 25 -21.66 30.89 -7.84
C HIS A 25 -23.01 31.08 -8.55
N ALA A 26 -23.28 30.41 -9.67
CA ALA A 26 -24.52 30.60 -10.45
C ALA A 26 -25.60 29.52 -10.24
N ALA A 27 -25.66 28.88 -9.06
CA ALA A 27 -26.61 27.80 -8.80
C ALA A 27 -27.49 27.98 -7.53
N SER A 28 -27.63 29.20 -7.00
CA SER A 28 -28.40 29.42 -5.77
C SER A 28 -29.43 30.55 -5.82
N LEU A 29 -29.98 30.88 -7.00
CA LEU A 29 -30.91 32.03 -7.05
C LEU A 29 -32.01 31.97 -8.11
N VAL A 30 -32.75 30.86 -8.22
CA VAL A 30 -34.13 30.89 -8.75
C VAL A 30 -34.97 29.78 -8.11
N LEU A 31 -35.32 29.92 -6.83
CA LEU A 31 -36.39 29.14 -6.22
C LEU A 31 -37.19 30.07 -5.33
N THR A 32 -38.18 30.76 -5.92
CA THR A 32 -39.25 31.36 -5.13
C THR A 32 -40.53 31.39 -5.94
N LYS A 33 -41.52 30.62 -5.46
CA LYS A 33 -42.95 30.57 -5.79
C LYS A 33 -43.36 29.99 -7.15
N VAL A 34 -43.58 28.67 -7.17
CA VAL A 34 -44.72 28.04 -7.86
C VAL A 34 -45.15 26.82 -7.03
N ASP A 35 -46.40 26.79 -6.55
CA ASP A 35 -47.01 25.63 -5.92
C ASP A 35 -47.11 24.47 -6.93
N MET A 36 -46.48 23.33 -6.62
CA MET A 36 -46.54 22.12 -7.45
C MET A 36 -46.98 20.93 -6.60
N ALA A 37 -48.16 20.39 -6.89
CA ALA A 37 -48.61 19.11 -6.37
C ALA A 37 -47.91 17.97 -7.12
N LEU A 38 -47.08 17.20 -6.42
CA LEU A 38 -46.38 16.02 -6.95
C LEU A 38 -47.14 14.75 -6.54
N SER A 39 -47.58 13.97 -7.52
CA SER A 39 -47.99 12.58 -7.33
C SER A 39 -47.03 11.67 -8.10
N VAL A 40 -46.42 10.72 -7.39
CA VAL A 40 -45.33 9.86 -7.91
C VAL A 40 -45.90 8.50 -8.30
N HIS A 41 -45.71 8.09 -9.55
CA HIS A 41 -45.97 6.73 -10.00
C HIS A 41 -44.87 6.23 -10.95
N ARG A 42 -44.04 5.31 -10.44
CA ARG A 42 -43.00 4.47 -11.10
C ARG A 42 -41.93 5.12 -11.98
N PRO A 43 -40.71 4.55 -12.03
CA PRO A 43 -39.56 5.20 -12.63
C PRO A 43 -39.50 4.87 -14.12
N GLN A 44 -39.97 5.80 -14.94
CA GLN A 44 -39.36 6.16 -16.23
C GLN A 44 -40.28 7.18 -16.87
N ARG A 45 -39.75 8.41 -17.04
CA ARG A 45 -40.35 9.60 -17.66
C ARG A 45 -41.13 10.51 -16.70
N ILE A 46 -40.48 11.62 -16.33
CA ILE A 46 -41.15 12.82 -15.83
C ILE A 46 -41.57 13.63 -17.07
N CYS A 47 -42.87 13.69 -17.36
CA CYS A 47 -43.42 14.59 -18.37
C CYS A 47 -44.00 15.83 -17.69
N ILE A 48 -43.35 16.98 -17.85
CA ILE A 48 -43.88 18.27 -17.42
C ILE A 48 -44.70 18.85 -18.58
N ARG A 49 -46.02 19.01 -18.40
CA ARG A 49 -46.88 19.71 -19.37
C ARG A 49 -46.71 21.23 -19.19
N PHE A 50 -46.11 21.89 -20.17
CA PHE A 50 -46.23 23.35 -20.34
C PHE A 50 -47.36 23.66 -21.32
N ALA A 51 -48.28 24.53 -20.93
CA ALA A 51 -49.28 25.07 -21.84
C ALA A 51 -48.60 26.07 -22.79
N GLY A 52 -48.41 25.63 -24.03
CA GLY A 52 -48.14 26.47 -25.20
C GLY A 52 -46.81 27.22 -25.19
N PHE A 53 -45.71 26.56 -25.58
CA PHE A 53 -44.63 27.17 -26.37
C PHE A 53 -43.73 26.05 -26.93
N ALA A 54 -43.14 26.29 -28.09
CA ALA A 54 -42.51 25.32 -28.97
C ALA A 54 -41.37 24.49 -28.32
N PHE A 55 -41.26 23.26 -28.80
CA PHE A 55 -40.18 22.30 -28.53
C PHE A 55 -38.79 22.94 -28.73
N VAL A 56 -37.97 22.94 -27.68
CA VAL A 56 -36.51 22.85 -27.80
C VAL A 56 -36.08 21.66 -26.96
N CYS A 57 -35.71 20.60 -27.66
CA CYS A 57 -35.09 19.42 -27.09
C CYS A 57 -33.64 19.80 -26.73
N LEU A 58 -33.40 20.12 -25.45
CA LEU A 58 -32.05 20.03 -24.89
C LEU A 58 -32.01 18.74 -24.07
N PRO A 59 -31.17 17.75 -24.43
CA PRO A 59 -30.89 16.67 -23.53
C PRO A 59 -30.08 17.31 -22.39
N VAL A 60 -30.74 17.61 -21.28
CA VAL A 60 -30.04 17.66 -19.99
C VAL A 60 -29.71 16.21 -19.66
N LEU A 61 -28.72 15.67 -20.38
CA LEU A 61 -27.82 14.66 -19.86
C LEU A 61 -27.10 15.36 -18.71
N CYS A 62 -27.79 15.40 -17.57
CA CYS A 62 -27.13 15.54 -16.29
C CYS A 62 -26.28 14.27 -16.20
N SER A 63 -25.06 14.34 -16.74
CA SER A 63 -24.03 13.36 -16.45
C SER A 63 -23.83 13.46 -14.94
N LEU A 64 -24.51 12.58 -14.19
CA LEU A 64 -23.99 12.16 -12.91
C LEU A 64 -22.50 11.89 -13.16
N PRO A 65 -21.57 12.51 -12.42
CA PRO A 65 -20.17 12.12 -12.53
C PRO A 65 -20.19 10.61 -12.34
N ASN A 66 -19.73 9.90 -13.37
CA ASN A 66 -19.74 8.45 -13.39
C ASN A 66 -18.95 8.06 -12.15
N MET A 67 -19.62 7.64 -11.07
CA MET A 67 -18.98 7.17 -9.83
C MET A 67 -18.42 5.78 -10.10
N ALA A 68 -17.59 5.69 -11.14
CA ALA A 68 -16.93 4.49 -11.57
C ALA A 68 -15.91 4.16 -10.49
N MET A 69 -16.14 3.05 -9.82
CA MET A 69 -15.13 2.39 -9.00
C MET A 69 -13.92 2.14 -9.88
N VAL A 70 -12.79 2.79 -9.55
CA VAL A 70 -11.55 2.64 -10.32
C VAL A 70 -10.79 1.39 -9.87
N LEU A 71 -10.88 1.07 -8.59
CA LEU A 71 -10.33 -0.13 -8.00
C LEU A 71 -11.38 -0.79 -7.10
N ASP A 72 -11.59 -2.08 -7.32
CA ASP A 72 -12.30 -2.98 -6.42
C ASP A 72 -11.48 -4.27 -6.27
N ALA A 73 -10.92 -4.50 -5.08
CA ALA A 73 -10.06 -5.64 -4.80
C ALA A 73 -10.50 -6.35 -3.52
N GLN A 74 -10.79 -7.64 -3.62
CA GLN A 74 -11.25 -8.48 -2.52
C GLN A 74 -10.24 -9.57 -2.18
N LEU A 75 -9.75 -9.56 -0.94
CA LEU A 75 -8.92 -10.61 -0.35
C LEU A 75 -9.76 -11.52 0.53
N GLN A 76 -9.61 -12.83 0.36
CA GLN A 76 -10.27 -13.84 1.20
C GLN A 76 -9.81 -13.78 2.65
N GLN A 77 -8.54 -13.44 2.88
CA GLN A 77 -7.96 -13.35 4.22
C GLN A 77 -7.33 -11.96 4.43
N ALA A 78 -7.97 -11.15 5.26
CA ALA A 78 -7.45 -9.86 5.70
C ALA A 78 -6.11 -9.99 6.45
N GLY A 79 -5.88 -11.16 7.08
CA GLY A 79 -4.63 -11.47 7.77
C GLY A 79 -3.38 -11.36 6.89
N LEU A 80 -3.49 -11.65 5.58
CA LEU A 80 -2.38 -11.50 4.64
C LEU A 80 -1.97 -10.03 4.53
N PHE A 81 -2.92 -9.15 4.22
CA PHE A 81 -2.66 -7.73 4.04
C PHE A 81 -2.18 -7.06 5.34
N LYS A 82 -2.70 -7.50 6.48
CA LYS A 82 -2.23 -7.07 7.81
C LYS A 82 -0.76 -7.40 8.03
N LYS A 83 -0.35 -8.65 7.78
CA LYS A 83 1.06 -9.07 7.92
C LYS A 83 1.99 -8.29 6.99
N VAL A 84 1.53 -8.04 5.75
CA VAL A 84 2.26 -7.21 4.78
C VAL A 84 2.45 -5.79 5.31
N ALA A 85 1.39 -5.12 5.76
CA ALA A 85 1.49 -3.77 6.33
C ALA A 85 2.40 -3.73 7.57
N GLU A 86 2.28 -4.71 8.48
CA GLU A 86 3.11 -4.80 9.69
C GLU A 86 4.60 -4.98 9.37
N SER A 87 4.94 -5.70 8.30
CA SER A 87 6.34 -5.90 7.88
C SER A 87 7.00 -4.66 7.29
N MET A 88 6.24 -3.73 6.71
CA MET A 88 6.76 -2.49 6.10
C MET A 88 6.77 -1.29 7.04
N LYS A 89 5.97 -1.34 8.10
CA LYS A 89 5.72 -0.23 9.04
C LYS A 89 6.99 0.43 9.58
N ASP A 90 8.01 -0.37 9.93
CA ASP A 90 9.24 0.14 10.55
C ASP A 90 10.32 0.54 9.52
N LEU A 91 10.03 0.40 8.22
CA LEU A 91 10.92 0.75 7.12
C LEU A 91 10.46 2.04 6.44
N CYS A 92 9.16 2.14 6.13
CA CYS A 92 8.59 3.24 5.37
C CYS A 92 7.34 3.79 6.10
N LYS A 93 7.27 5.11 6.28
CA LYS A 93 6.11 5.75 6.92
C LYS A 93 4.92 5.88 5.97
N GLU A 94 5.22 6.20 4.72
CA GLU A 94 4.28 6.48 3.65
C GLU A 94 4.73 5.70 2.43
N VAL A 95 3.79 5.02 1.77
CA VAL A 95 4.08 4.17 0.61
C VAL A 95 2.98 4.32 -0.43
N ASN A 96 3.35 4.21 -1.71
CA ASN A 96 2.41 4.17 -2.82
C ASN A 96 2.07 2.71 -3.15
N PHE A 97 0.78 2.40 -3.14
CA PHE A 97 0.26 1.15 -3.69
C PHE A 97 -0.18 1.41 -5.13
N ASP A 98 0.63 0.95 -6.09
CA ASP A 98 0.29 1.05 -7.50
C ASP A 98 -0.58 -0.15 -7.89
N CYS A 99 -1.81 0.12 -8.28
CA CYS A 99 -2.75 -0.88 -8.75
C CYS A 99 -2.84 -0.81 -10.27
N SER A 100 -2.73 -1.97 -10.91
CA SER A 100 -2.86 -2.16 -12.35
C SER A 100 -3.61 -3.46 -12.62
N GLU A 101 -3.93 -3.77 -13.89
CA GLU A 101 -4.53 -5.05 -14.28
C GLU A 101 -3.73 -6.28 -13.81
N LYS A 102 -2.41 -6.16 -13.66
CA LYS A 102 -1.54 -7.27 -13.19
C LYS A 102 -1.67 -7.56 -11.70
N GLY A 103 -2.25 -6.64 -10.93
CA GLY A 103 -2.34 -6.68 -9.48
C GLY A 103 -1.86 -5.39 -8.81
N MET A 104 -1.49 -5.50 -7.54
CA MET A 104 -1.08 -4.40 -6.68
C MET A 104 0.40 -4.54 -6.31
N GLN A 105 1.18 -3.50 -6.58
CA GLN A 105 2.61 -3.46 -6.28
C GLN A 105 2.92 -2.30 -5.33
N VAL A 106 3.98 -2.45 -4.54
CA VAL A 106 4.54 -1.38 -3.72
C VAL A 106 6.04 -1.39 -3.93
N GLN A 107 6.60 -0.22 -4.19
CA GLN A 107 8.04 -0.01 -4.21
C GLN A 107 8.35 1.23 -3.38
N SER A 108 9.20 1.09 -2.36
CA SER A 108 9.59 2.21 -1.52
C SER A 108 10.99 2.02 -0.94
N MET A 109 11.73 3.12 -0.82
CA MET A 109 12.97 3.18 -0.08
C MET A 109 12.73 3.53 1.40
N ASP A 110 13.69 3.18 2.25
CA ASP A 110 13.77 3.71 3.59
C ASP A 110 14.29 5.15 3.61
N SER A 111 14.19 5.83 4.75
CA SER A 111 14.66 7.21 4.91
C SER A 111 16.16 7.41 4.68
N SER A 112 16.95 6.34 4.79
CA SER A 112 18.39 6.38 4.55
C SER A 112 18.78 6.01 3.12
N HIS A 113 17.82 5.60 2.27
CA HIS A 113 18.06 5.10 0.91
C HIS A 113 19.04 3.92 0.82
N VAL A 114 19.11 3.09 1.88
CA VAL A 114 19.98 1.90 1.95
C VAL A 114 19.17 0.61 1.77
N ALA A 115 17.89 0.64 2.11
CA ALA A 115 16.98 -0.49 2.00
C ALA A 115 15.80 -0.17 1.06
N LEU A 116 15.48 -1.12 0.19
CA LEU A 116 14.34 -1.06 -0.73
C LEU A 116 13.36 -2.19 -0.39
N VAL A 117 12.08 -1.84 -0.30
CA VAL A 117 10.97 -2.79 -0.17
C VAL A 117 10.25 -2.89 -1.50
N SER A 118 10.06 -4.12 -1.98
CA SER A 118 9.31 -4.43 -3.18
C SER A 118 8.27 -5.49 -2.88
N LEU A 119 7.00 -5.10 -2.87
CA LEU A 119 5.86 -6.00 -2.75
C LEU A 119 5.22 -6.18 -4.12
N MET A 120 4.88 -7.42 -4.46
CA MET A 120 4.03 -7.73 -5.61
C MET A 120 2.92 -8.66 -5.15
N LEU A 121 1.67 -8.20 -5.20
CA LEU A 121 0.46 -8.99 -5.06
C LEU A 121 -0.17 -9.12 -6.45
N ARG A 122 -0.15 -10.32 -7.03
CA ARG A 122 -0.76 -10.56 -8.34
C ARG A 122 -2.28 -10.63 -8.21
N GLU A 123 -2.98 -10.47 -9.34
CA GLU A 123 -4.43 -10.68 -9.43
C GLU A 123 -4.89 -11.99 -8.77
N SER A 124 -4.13 -13.08 -8.96
CA SER A 124 -4.38 -14.41 -8.38
C SER A 124 -4.36 -14.47 -6.84
N ALA A 125 -3.81 -13.46 -6.16
CA ALA A 125 -3.88 -13.35 -4.70
C ALA A 125 -5.26 -12.92 -4.20
N PHE A 126 -6.04 -12.29 -5.07
CA PHE A 126 -7.37 -11.75 -4.77
C PHE A 126 -8.43 -12.75 -5.23
N ALA A 127 -9.57 -12.76 -4.55
CA ALA A 127 -10.74 -13.52 -5.01
C ALA A 127 -11.50 -12.77 -6.11
N GLU A 128 -11.54 -11.44 -6.01
CA GLU A 128 -12.08 -10.57 -7.02
C GLU A 128 -11.12 -9.38 -7.13
N PHE A 129 -10.71 -9.05 -8.36
CA PHE A 129 -9.83 -7.92 -8.59
C PHE A 129 -10.23 -7.24 -9.88
N LYS A 130 -10.58 -5.95 -9.76
CA LYS A 130 -10.98 -5.11 -10.87
C LYS A 130 -10.26 -3.78 -10.75
N CYS A 131 -9.44 -3.49 -11.75
CA CYS A 131 -8.73 -2.22 -11.87
C CYS A 131 -9.02 -1.65 -13.27
N ASP A 132 -9.94 -0.68 -13.34
CA ASP A 132 -10.38 -0.12 -14.64
C ASP A 132 -9.31 0.79 -15.25
N ARG A 133 -8.51 1.45 -14.41
CA ARG A 133 -7.39 2.30 -14.81
C ARG A 133 -6.27 2.20 -13.79
N PRO A 134 -4.99 2.26 -14.20
CA PRO A 134 -3.87 2.31 -13.27
C PRO A 134 -4.01 3.47 -12.29
N VAL A 135 -3.87 3.18 -11.00
CA VAL A 135 -4.01 4.17 -9.92
C VAL A 135 -2.95 3.94 -8.86
N SER A 136 -2.37 5.02 -8.34
CA SER A 136 -1.41 5.00 -7.25
C SER A 136 -2.05 5.54 -5.99
N LEU A 137 -2.12 4.70 -4.95
CA LEU A 137 -2.75 5.02 -3.69
C LEU A 137 -1.67 5.27 -2.64
N GLY A 138 -1.36 6.54 -2.38
CA GLY A 138 -0.44 6.93 -1.32
C GLY A 138 -1.07 6.80 0.05
N MET A 139 -0.56 5.89 0.87
CA MET A 139 -1.12 5.58 2.19
C MET A 139 -0.07 5.68 3.29
N ASN A 140 -0.49 6.20 4.43
CA ASN A 140 0.30 6.16 5.65
C ASN A 140 0.21 4.76 6.29
N VAL A 141 1.35 4.08 6.41
CA VAL A 141 1.42 2.66 6.84
C VAL A 141 0.99 2.50 8.30
N ASP A 142 1.28 3.48 9.17
CA ASP A 142 0.84 3.47 10.57
C ASP A 142 -0.69 3.51 10.69
N SER A 143 -1.33 4.36 9.89
CA SER A 143 -2.79 4.50 9.86
C SER A 143 -3.44 3.26 9.26
N LEU A 144 -2.86 2.72 8.18
CA LEU A 144 -3.29 1.46 7.59
C LEU A 144 -3.23 0.31 8.60
N THR A 145 -2.12 0.19 9.32
CA THR A 145 -1.93 -0.86 10.34
C THR A 145 -2.96 -0.72 11.49
N LYS A 146 -3.34 0.51 11.87
CA LYS A 146 -4.39 0.72 12.89
C LYS A 146 -5.76 0.23 12.40
N ILE A 147 -6.10 0.47 11.13
CA ILE A 147 -7.35 -0.03 10.53
C ILE A 147 -7.34 -1.56 10.52
N LEU A 148 -6.28 -2.18 10.01
CA LEU A 148 -6.16 -3.64 9.89
C LEU A 148 -6.07 -4.36 11.25
N LYS A 149 -5.78 -3.65 12.35
CA LYS A 149 -5.84 -4.21 13.71
C LYS A 149 -7.27 -4.47 14.18
N MET A 150 -8.25 -3.74 13.65
CA MET A 150 -9.67 -3.92 13.98
C MET A 150 -10.30 -5.11 13.22
N THR A 151 -9.59 -5.62 12.21
CA THR A 151 -10.01 -6.74 11.37
C THR A 151 -9.47 -8.07 11.93
N GLY A 152 -10.33 -9.09 11.93
CA GLY A 152 -9.96 -10.46 12.26
C GLY A 152 -9.05 -11.08 11.19
N PRO A 153 -8.22 -12.08 11.53
CA PRO A 153 -7.30 -12.70 10.58
C PRO A 153 -8.01 -13.47 9.46
N SER A 154 -9.19 -14.02 9.74
CA SER A 154 -10.04 -14.79 8.82
C SER A 154 -11.12 -13.96 8.12
N ASP A 155 -11.18 -12.66 8.38
CA ASP A 155 -12.19 -11.79 7.78
C ASP A 155 -11.86 -11.53 6.30
N THR A 156 -12.89 -11.30 5.49
CA THR A 156 -12.73 -10.87 4.10
C THR A 156 -12.45 -9.37 4.06
N LEU A 157 -11.45 -8.94 3.29
CA LEU A 157 -11.09 -7.53 3.13
C LEU A 157 -11.37 -7.07 1.71
N LYS A 158 -12.18 -6.03 1.55
CA LYS A 158 -12.44 -5.33 0.28
C LYS A 158 -11.82 -3.95 0.31
N ILE A 159 -11.03 -3.63 -0.72
CA ILE A 159 -10.35 -2.35 -0.92
C ILE A 159 -11.00 -1.67 -2.11
N ARG A 160 -11.57 -0.49 -1.88
CA ARG A 160 -12.40 0.23 -2.83
C ARG A 160 -11.91 1.66 -2.98
N HIS A 161 -11.69 2.09 -4.22
CA HIS A 161 -11.32 3.46 -4.50
C HIS A 161 -12.11 4.03 -5.69
N ARG A 162 -12.67 5.23 -5.48
CA ARG A 162 -13.37 6.00 -6.51
C ARG A 162 -12.37 7.03 -7.04
N GLY A 163 -12.15 7.05 -8.35
CA GLY A 163 -11.05 7.81 -8.97
C GLY A 163 -11.02 9.32 -8.73
N ASP A 164 -12.13 9.90 -8.28
CA ASP A 164 -12.26 11.34 -8.02
C ASP A 164 -12.19 11.68 -6.51
N THR A 165 -11.83 10.72 -5.65
CA THR A 165 -11.82 10.91 -4.19
C THR A 165 -10.43 10.70 -3.59
N ASP A 166 -9.99 11.59 -2.69
CA ASP A 166 -8.73 11.42 -1.93
C ASP A 166 -8.86 10.42 -0.78
N VAL A 167 -9.72 9.42 -0.93
CA VAL A 167 -10.05 8.45 0.11
C VAL A 167 -10.06 7.05 -0.49
N VAL A 168 -9.51 6.09 0.24
CA VAL A 168 -9.67 4.67 -0.01
C VAL A 168 -10.55 4.08 1.08
N ASN A 169 -11.53 3.27 0.67
CA ASN A 169 -12.45 2.60 1.55
C ASN A 169 -12.00 1.15 1.78
N PHE A 170 -11.91 0.76 3.05
CA PHE A 170 -11.66 -0.60 3.48
C PHE A 170 -12.94 -1.16 4.10
N GLN A 171 -13.51 -2.18 3.48
CA GLN A 171 -14.66 -2.90 4.00
C GLN A 171 -14.22 -4.28 4.46
N CYS A 172 -14.42 -4.57 5.74
CA CYS A 172 -14.09 -5.85 6.36
C CYS A 172 -15.38 -6.58 6.72
N GLU A 173 -15.49 -7.83 6.31
CA GLU A 173 -16.64 -8.69 6.56
C GLU A 173 -16.19 -9.90 7.37
N GLY A 174 -16.65 -9.98 8.62
CA GLY A 174 -16.34 -11.08 9.54
C GLY A 174 -17.37 -12.22 9.45
N SER A 175 -17.08 -13.34 10.10
CA SER A 175 -17.96 -14.52 10.15
C SER A 175 -19.32 -14.27 10.80
N ASP A 176 -19.44 -13.23 11.62
CA ASP A 176 -20.63 -12.94 12.43
C ASP A 176 -21.59 -11.96 11.73
N ASP A 177 -21.60 -11.94 10.39
CA ASP A 177 -22.30 -10.96 9.53
C ASP A 177 -21.97 -9.48 9.86
N ARG A 178 -20.88 -9.25 10.59
CA ARG A 178 -20.40 -7.92 10.97
C ARG A 178 -19.62 -7.31 9.81
N ILE A 179 -20.18 -6.24 9.24
CA ILE A 179 -19.51 -5.42 8.23
C ILE A 179 -18.94 -4.16 8.90
N SER A 180 -17.62 -3.98 8.80
CA SER A 180 -16.92 -2.78 9.25
C SER A 180 -16.39 -2.01 8.05
N GLU A 181 -16.74 -0.73 7.93
CA GLU A 181 -16.23 0.14 6.86
C GLU A 181 -15.35 1.24 7.45
N PHE A 182 -14.18 1.44 6.82
CA PHE A 182 -13.19 2.43 7.24
C PHE A 182 -12.72 3.24 6.04
N ASP A 183 -12.69 4.55 6.20
CA ASP A 183 -12.20 5.47 5.18
C ASP A 183 -10.82 6.01 5.59
N LEU A 184 -9.82 5.79 4.73
CA LEU A 184 -8.46 6.30 4.92
C LEU A 184 -8.17 7.39 3.88
N LYS A 185 -7.68 8.54 4.36
CA LYS A 185 -7.24 9.62 3.48
C LYS A 185 -5.95 9.24 2.76
N LEU A 186 -5.92 9.50 1.45
CA LEU A 186 -4.77 9.30 0.60
C LEU A 186 -3.84 10.51 0.64
N PHE A 187 -2.56 10.25 0.42
CA PHE A 187 -1.51 11.24 0.28
C PHE A 187 -1.05 11.30 -1.17
N GLN A 188 -0.67 12.49 -1.62
CA GLN A 188 0.03 12.64 -2.89
C GLN A 188 1.52 12.47 -2.60
N ILE A 189 2.03 11.28 -2.89
CA ILE A 189 3.46 10.95 -2.75
C ILE A 189 4.01 10.84 -4.17
N GLU A 190 5.16 11.45 -4.42
CA GLU A 190 5.83 11.36 -5.72
C GLU A 190 6.25 9.91 -6.01
N ASN A 191 5.85 9.39 -7.18
CA ASN A 191 6.20 8.04 -7.61
C ASN A 191 7.62 8.03 -8.19
N GLU A 192 8.59 7.64 -7.38
CA GLU A 192 9.93 7.27 -7.87
C GLU A 192 9.92 5.78 -8.24
N HIS A 193 9.53 5.48 -9.48
CA HIS A 193 9.68 4.12 -10.00
C HIS A 193 11.16 3.82 -10.22
N MET A 194 11.68 2.82 -9.50
CA MET A 194 13.03 2.30 -9.69
C MET A 194 12.99 0.99 -10.43
N GLU A 195 13.75 0.91 -11.53
CA GLU A 195 13.96 -0.35 -12.22
C GLU A 195 14.93 -1.21 -11.39
N ILE A 196 14.46 -2.37 -10.92
CA ILE A 196 15.31 -3.33 -10.22
C ILE A 196 15.97 -4.20 -11.30
N PRO A 197 17.30 -4.11 -11.50
CA PRO A 197 17.98 -4.95 -12.47
C PRO A 197 17.99 -6.42 -12.00
N GLU A 198 17.94 -7.35 -12.95
CA GLU A 198 18.10 -8.77 -12.65
C GLU A 198 19.54 -9.06 -12.20
N GLN A 199 19.72 -9.27 -10.90
CA GLN A 199 21.02 -9.56 -10.30
C GLN A 199 21.27 -11.06 -10.20
N HIS A 200 22.48 -11.45 -10.61
CA HIS A 200 22.95 -12.82 -10.54
C HIS A 200 23.60 -13.06 -9.18
N TYR A 201 22.84 -13.67 -8.26
CA TYR A 201 23.35 -14.01 -6.93
C TYR A 201 24.33 -15.19 -7.01
N LYS A 202 25.47 -15.05 -6.33
CA LYS A 202 26.50 -16.10 -6.25
C LYS A 202 26.16 -17.15 -5.19
N VAL A 203 25.47 -16.72 -4.14
CA VAL A 203 24.94 -17.58 -3.09
C VAL A 203 23.44 -17.38 -2.99
N VAL A 204 22.69 -18.48 -3.05
CA VAL A 204 21.25 -18.50 -2.80
C VAL A 204 20.96 -19.54 -1.71
N ALA A 205 20.43 -19.09 -0.58
CA ALA A 205 20.08 -19.93 0.55
C ALA A 205 18.59 -19.82 0.83
N LYS A 206 17.89 -20.94 0.95
CA LYS A 206 16.51 -20.99 1.42
C LYS A 206 16.46 -21.73 2.75
N LEU A 207 15.92 -21.06 3.76
CA LEU A 207 15.90 -21.52 5.15
C LEU A 207 14.55 -21.19 5.81
N PRO A 208 14.23 -21.78 6.96
CA PRO A 208 13.01 -21.46 7.68
C PRO A 208 13.00 -19.99 8.14
N SER A 209 11.89 -19.29 7.94
CA SER A 209 11.77 -17.87 8.29
C SER A 209 11.87 -17.65 9.81
N SER A 210 11.33 -18.57 10.59
CA SER A 210 11.39 -18.57 12.06
C SER A 210 12.82 -18.66 12.59
N GLU A 211 13.66 -19.49 11.96
CA GLU A 211 15.09 -19.65 12.30
C GLU A 211 15.86 -18.37 11.94
N PHE A 212 15.65 -17.82 10.74
CA PHE A 212 16.23 -16.54 10.33
C PHE A 212 15.86 -15.40 11.28
N GLN A 213 14.58 -15.33 11.67
CA GLN A 213 14.08 -14.31 12.60
C GLN A 213 14.72 -14.42 13.98
N LYS A 214 14.88 -15.64 14.48
CA LYS A 214 15.56 -15.89 15.75
C LYS A 214 17.02 -15.45 15.68
N ILE A 215 17.75 -15.88 14.65
CA ILE A 215 19.16 -15.54 14.46
C ILE A 215 19.35 -14.02 14.42
N CYS A 216 18.54 -13.28 13.64
CA CYS A 216 18.68 -11.84 13.54
C CYS A 216 18.42 -11.12 14.87
N ARG A 217 17.44 -11.59 15.66
CA ARG A 217 17.16 -11.01 16.99
C ARG A 217 18.27 -11.31 17.99
N ASP A 218 18.68 -12.57 18.08
CA ASP A 218 19.68 -13.03 19.05
C ASP A 218 21.04 -12.34 18.78
N LEU A 219 21.43 -12.22 17.50
CA LEU A 219 22.68 -11.58 17.10
C LEU A 219 22.67 -10.05 17.22
N LYS A 220 21.50 -9.40 17.20
CA LYS A 220 21.38 -7.95 17.38
C LYS A 220 21.80 -7.49 18.78
N GLU A 221 21.69 -8.36 19.79
CA GLU A 221 22.14 -8.06 21.15
C GLU A 221 23.68 -8.00 21.28
N PHE A 222 24.41 -8.65 20.38
CA PHE A 222 25.88 -8.66 20.41
C PHE A 222 26.51 -7.49 19.64
N GLY A 223 25.88 -7.02 18.56
CA GLY A 223 26.44 -5.97 17.71
C GLY A 223 25.51 -5.50 16.60
N GLU A 224 25.98 -4.53 15.81
CA GLU A 224 25.17 -3.88 14.78
C GLU A 224 25.46 -4.34 13.35
N THR A 225 26.63 -4.94 13.13
CA THR A 225 27.09 -5.41 11.84
C THR A 225 27.13 -6.93 11.84
N LEU A 226 26.43 -7.54 10.89
CA LEU A 226 26.47 -8.97 10.61
C LEU A 226 27.37 -9.22 9.41
N HIS A 227 28.39 -10.06 9.59
CA HIS A 227 29.13 -10.67 8.50
C HIS A 227 28.42 -11.96 8.11
N LEU A 228 27.84 -11.97 6.90
CA LEU A 228 27.19 -13.12 6.31
C LEU A 228 28.16 -13.79 5.33
N THR A 229 28.52 -15.04 5.62
CA THR A 229 29.37 -15.85 4.74
C THR A 229 28.60 -17.04 4.22
N GLY A 230 28.58 -17.23 2.91
CA GLY A 230 28.05 -18.43 2.27
C GLY A 230 29.16 -19.20 1.58
N ASP A 231 29.38 -20.44 1.99
CA ASP A 231 30.39 -21.35 1.42
C ASP A 231 29.82 -22.77 1.26
N LYS A 232 30.66 -23.73 0.89
CA LYS A 232 30.25 -25.14 0.74
C LYS A 232 29.90 -25.81 2.07
N ASP A 233 30.40 -25.31 3.19
CA ASP A 233 30.15 -25.85 4.53
C ASP A 233 28.82 -25.38 5.10
N GLY A 234 28.36 -24.18 4.72
CA GLY A 234 27.04 -23.67 5.05
C GLY A 234 26.91 -22.15 4.96
N LEU A 235 25.84 -21.65 5.57
CA LEU A 235 25.58 -20.22 5.75
C LEU A 235 25.98 -19.82 7.17
N LYS A 236 27.01 -18.97 7.29
CA LYS A 236 27.56 -18.52 8.57
C LYS A 236 27.17 -17.07 8.84
N PHE A 237 26.66 -16.83 10.04
CA PHE A 237 26.26 -15.53 10.56
C PHE A 237 27.22 -15.16 11.70
N VAL A 238 28.06 -14.14 11.49
CA VAL A 238 29.06 -13.72 12.47
C VAL A 238 28.84 -12.26 12.85
N VAL A 239 28.85 -11.99 14.16
CA VAL A 239 28.77 -10.64 14.71
C VAL A 239 29.88 -10.49 15.74
N SER A 240 30.51 -9.33 15.73
CA SER A 240 31.46 -8.91 16.77
C SER A 240 30.99 -7.56 17.32
N GLY A 241 30.92 -7.44 18.64
CA GLY A 241 30.65 -6.17 19.31
C GLY A 241 31.25 -6.15 20.71
N ASP A 242 30.88 -5.15 21.51
CA ASP A 242 31.58 -4.83 22.76
C ASP A 242 31.39 -5.88 23.86
N ILE A 243 30.22 -6.54 23.86
CA ILE A 243 29.85 -7.57 24.85
C ILE A 243 30.49 -8.91 24.50
N GLY A 244 30.80 -9.15 23.22
CA GLY A 244 31.40 -10.39 22.74
C GLY A 244 31.15 -10.63 21.25
N SER A 245 31.37 -11.88 20.83
CA SER A 245 31.11 -12.32 19.45
C SER A 245 30.05 -13.42 19.41
N GLY A 246 29.19 -13.36 18.38
CA GLY A 246 28.18 -14.36 18.07
C GLY A 246 28.52 -15.05 16.75
N ASN A 247 28.40 -16.37 16.70
CA ASN A 247 28.62 -17.15 15.49
C ASN A 247 27.55 -18.25 15.39
N VAL A 248 26.78 -18.23 14.30
CA VAL A 248 25.78 -19.25 13.98
C VAL A 248 26.11 -19.82 12.60
N LEU A 249 26.26 -21.14 12.51
CA LEU A 249 26.47 -21.84 11.24
C LEU A 249 25.24 -22.70 10.92
N LEU A 250 24.57 -22.38 9.83
CA LEU A 250 23.49 -23.19 9.27
C LEU A 250 24.05 -24.08 8.17
N LYS A 251 24.07 -25.39 8.45
CA LYS A 251 24.44 -26.38 7.45
C LYS A 251 23.23 -26.76 6.59
N PRO A 252 23.43 -27.10 5.30
CA PRO A 252 22.37 -27.64 4.46
C PRO A 252 21.77 -28.90 5.11
N ARG A 253 20.44 -28.95 5.16
CA ARG A 253 19.68 -30.05 5.76
C ARG A 253 18.54 -30.42 4.83
N GLU A 254 18.61 -31.63 4.30
CA GLU A 254 17.51 -32.25 3.55
C GLU A 254 16.64 -33.03 4.53
N THR A 255 15.46 -32.49 4.84
CA THR A 255 14.46 -33.13 5.68
C THR A 255 13.11 -33.04 4.97
N GLU A 256 12.24 -34.04 5.18
CA GLU A 256 10.85 -34.02 4.66
C GLU A 256 10.00 -32.91 5.30
N LYS A 257 10.37 -32.46 6.50
CA LYS A 257 9.72 -31.35 7.20
C LYS A 257 10.20 -30.02 6.60
N PRO A 258 9.31 -29.23 5.97
CA PRO A 258 9.69 -27.95 5.37
C PRO A 258 10.18 -26.92 6.40
N GLU A 259 9.76 -27.07 7.66
CA GLU A 259 10.13 -26.18 8.78
C GLU A 259 11.59 -26.31 9.23
N GLU A 260 12.29 -27.37 8.82
CA GLU A 260 13.69 -27.61 9.18
C GLU A 260 14.60 -27.64 7.94
N LYS A 261 14.02 -27.50 6.75
CA LYS A 261 14.72 -27.63 5.47
C LYS A 261 15.60 -26.41 5.23
N VAL A 262 16.89 -26.66 4.99
CA VAL A 262 17.86 -25.63 4.59
C VAL A 262 18.50 -26.07 3.29
N SER A 263 18.22 -25.36 2.20
CA SER A 263 18.86 -25.59 0.90
C SER A 263 19.81 -24.45 0.58
N LEU A 264 21.00 -24.78 0.10
CA LEU A 264 22.06 -23.83 -0.19
C LEU A 264 22.63 -24.11 -1.58
N THR A 265 22.63 -23.10 -2.43
CA THR A 265 23.28 -23.12 -3.75
C THR A 265 24.42 -22.11 -3.72
N VAL A 266 25.66 -22.59 -3.81
CA VAL A 266 26.87 -21.75 -3.81
C VAL A 266 27.59 -21.94 -5.14
N HIS A 267 27.66 -20.87 -5.92
CA HIS A 267 28.53 -20.81 -7.11
C HIS A 267 29.95 -20.43 -6.71
N GLU A 268 30.08 -19.39 -5.88
CA GLU A 268 31.35 -18.87 -5.36
C GLU A 268 31.16 -18.52 -3.88
N PRO A 269 32.17 -18.75 -3.02
CA PRO A 269 32.10 -18.35 -1.63
C PRO A 269 32.07 -16.82 -1.52
N VAL A 270 31.09 -16.29 -0.79
CA VAL A 270 30.90 -14.84 -0.62
C VAL A 270 30.84 -14.51 0.86
N THR A 271 31.53 -13.44 1.24
CA THR A 271 31.37 -12.81 2.56
C THR A 271 31.00 -11.35 2.35
N ALA A 272 29.93 -10.91 2.99
CA ALA A 272 29.47 -9.52 2.93
C ALA A 272 28.97 -9.07 4.31
N ALA A 273 29.15 -7.79 4.62
CA ALA A 273 28.71 -7.19 5.87
C ALA A 273 27.37 -6.45 5.67
N PHE A 274 26.44 -6.60 6.62
CA PHE A 274 25.13 -5.97 6.57
C PHE A 274 24.75 -5.37 7.92
N ALA A 275 23.94 -4.32 7.89
CA ALA A 275 23.38 -3.71 9.09
C ALA A 275 22.25 -4.57 9.68
N LEU A 276 22.46 -5.11 10.89
CA LEU A 276 21.48 -5.99 11.57
C LEU A 276 20.15 -5.31 11.85
N ARG A 277 20.15 -3.99 12.06
CA ARG A 277 18.92 -3.22 12.30
C ARG A 277 17.89 -3.44 11.18
N TYR A 278 18.33 -3.48 9.93
CA TYR A 278 17.45 -3.71 8.78
C TYR A 278 17.02 -5.18 8.69
N LEU A 279 17.94 -6.12 8.93
CA LEU A 279 17.62 -7.55 8.91
C LEU A 279 16.57 -7.94 9.95
N VAL A 280 16.64 -7.34 11.15
CA VAL A 280 15.59 -7.51 12.17
C VAL A 280 14.24 -6.99 11.67
N ASN A 281 14.21 -5.86 10.96
CA ASN A 281 12.98 -5.36 10.36
C ASN A 281 12.45 -6.29 9.26
N PHE A 282 13.28 -6.76 8.35
CA PHE A 282 12.87 -7.71 7.30
C PHE A 282 12.35 -9.02 7.88
N SER A 283 12.94 -9.47 8.99
CA SER A 283 12.51 -10.68 9.68
C SER A 283 11.08 -10.61 10.25
N LYS A 284 10.48 -9.41 10.35
CA LYS A 284 9.06 -9.26 10.72
C LYS A 284 8.10 -9.81 9.68
N ALA A 285 8.55 -10.01 8.43
CA ALA A 285 7.81 -10.68 7.38
C ALA A 285 7.69 -12.21 7.56
N SER A 286 8.36 -12.80 8.56
CA SER A 286 8.30 -14.25 8.82
C SER A 286 6.90 -14.87 8.93
N PRO A 287 5.85 -14.19 9.46
CA PRO A 287 4.49 -14.73 9.47
C PRO A 287 3.83 -14.86 8.09
N LEU A 288 4.40 -14.26 7.04
CA LEU A 288 3.90 -14.37 5.65
C LEU A 288 4.23 -15.72 5.03
N CYS A 289 5.43 -16.24 5.30
CA CYS A 289 5.94 -17.45 4.68
C CYS A 289 6.76 -18.27 5.69
N GLY A 290 6.58 -19.59 5.71
CA GLY A 290 7.39 -20.48 6.55
C GLY A 290 8.87 -20.56 6.15
N SER A 291 9.21 -20.10 4.94
CA SER A 291 10.58 -20.06 4.43
C SER A 291 10.97 -18.66 3.97
N VAL A 292 12.27 -18.36 4.03
CA VAL A 292 12.88 -17.15 3.48
C VAL A 292 13.99 -17.55 2.51
N THR A 293 14.10 -16.83 1.41
CA THR A 293 15.19 -16.98 0.44
C THR A 293 16.13 -15.79 0.56
N LEU A 294 17.40 -16.06 0.79
CA LEU A 294 18.49 -15.10 0.84
C LEU A 294 19.34 -15.22 -0.42
N GLY A 295 19.56 -14.12 -1.13
CA GLY A 295 20.44 -14.05 -2.28
C GLY A 295 21.48 -12.95 -2.08
N PHE A 296 22.77 -13.26 -2.21
CA PHE A 296 23.82 -12.23 -2.08
C PHE A 296 25.01 -12.51 -2.99
N ALA A 297 25.70 -11.41 -3.32
CA ALA A 297 26.93 -11.37 -4.09
C ALA A 297 27.80 -10.19 -3.59
N PRO A 298 29.11 -10.15 -3.89
CA PRO A 298 30.01 -9.10 -3.38
C PRO A 298 29.58 -7.68 -3.81
N ASP A 299 29.13 -7.54 -5.05
CA ASP A 299 28.82 -6.23 -5.66
C ASP A 299 27.30 -6.00 -5.83
N ALA A 300 26.48 -6.74 -5.08
CA ALA A 300 25.02 -6.65 -5.17
C ALA A 300 24.38 -6.51 -3.78
N PRO A 301 23.24 -5.82 -3.67
CA PRO A 301 22.47 -5.80 -2.44
C PRO A 301 22.02 -7.21 -2.07
N LEU A 302 21.95 -7.47 -0.76
CA LEU A 302 21.32 -8.69 -0.22
C LEU A 302 19.83 -8.66 -0.57
N LEU A 303 19.37 -9.71 -1.23
CA LEU A 303 17.97 -10.04 -1.42
C LEU A 303 17.47 -10.88 -0.25
N VAL A 304 16.37 -10.46 0.36
CA VAL A 304 15.58 -11.25 1.29
C VAL A 304 14.17 -11.36 0.73
N GLN A 305 13.79 -12.56 0.29
CA GLN A 305 12.51 -12.83 -0.35
C GLN A 305 11.62 -13.73 0.52
N TYR A 306 10.37 -13.31 0.66
CA TYR A 306 9.28 -14.06 1.28
C TYR A 306 8.16 -14.27 0.24
N ASP A 307 7.82 -15.52 -0.04
CA ASP A 307 6.75 -15.87 -0.99
C ASP A 307 5.39 -15.85 -0.28
N LEU A 308 4.37 -15.24 -0.90
CA LEU A 308 3.06 -15.03 -0.25
C LEU A 308 2.15 -16.23 -0.47
N GLU A 309 2.13 -17.18 0.48
CA GLU A 309 1.46 -18.50 0.39
C GLU A 309 2.00 -19.39 -0.74
N THR A 310 1.88 -18.93 -1.98
CA THR A 310 2.44 -19.52 -3.19
C THR A 310 3.13 -18.43 -4.03
N GLU A 311 4.20 -18.81 -4.75
CA GLU A 311 4.96 -17.89 -5.61
C GLU A 311 4.08 -17.21 -6.68
N GLU A 312 2.99 -17.88 -7.07
CA GLU A 312 2.02 -17.38 -8.04
C GLU A 312 1.14 -16.25 -7.51
N LYS A 313 0.88 -16.18 -6.20
CA LYS A 313 0.08 -15.09 -5.60
C LYS A 313 0.91 -13.83 -5.43
N GLY A 314 2.20 -13.98 -5.20
CA GLY A 314 3.09 -12.83 -5.06
C GLY A 314 4.30 -13.09 -4.21
N HIS A 315 5.07 -12.02 -4.01
CA HIS A 315 6.26 -12.05 -3.19
C HIS A 315 6.50 -10.69 -2.53
N MET A 316 7.17 -10.75 -1.39
CA MET A 316 7.74 -9.59 -0.72
C MET A 316 9.25 -9.72 -0.72
N LYS A 317 9.92 -8.77 -1.38
CA LYS A 317 11.37 -8.71 -1.51
C LYS A 317 11.90 -7.49 -0.78
N PHE A 318 12.98 -7.69 -0.04
CA PHE A 318 13.77 -6.64 0.55
C PHE A 318 15.16 -6.65 -0.05
N TYR A 319 15.67 -5.48 -0.37
CA TYR A 319 17.04 -5.29 -0.84
C TYR A 319 17.78 -4.44 0.18
N LEU A 320 19.00 -4.86 0.53
CA LEU A 320 19.84 -4.13 1.46
C LEU A 320 21.26 -4.02 0.92
N ALA A 321 21.75 -2.79 0.79
CA ALA A 321 23.12 -2.57 0.38
C ALA A 321 24.11 -3.13 1.42
N PRO A 322 25.20 -3.77 0.99
CA PRO A 322 26.26 -4.19 1.90
C PRO A 322 26.94 -2.98 2.53
N LYS A 323 27.46 -3.15 3.75
CA LYS A 323 28.43 -2.23 4.31
C LYS A 323 29.77 -2.49 3.62
N ILE A 324 30.34 -1.44 3.04
CA ILE A 324 31.70 -1.47 2.54
C ILE A 324 32.58 -1.09 3.73
N ASP A 325 33.48 -1.99 4.13
CA ASP A 325 34.52 -1.65 5.09
C ASP A 325 35.50 -0.70 4.38
N GLU A 326 35.80 0.47 4.98
CA GLU A 326 36.82 1.41 4.47
C GLU A 326 38.23 0.81 4.43
#